data_AF-A0A3D4B533-F1
#
_entry.id   AF-A0A3D4B533-F1
#
_cell.length_a   1.000
_cell.length_b   1.000
_cell.length_c   1.000
_cell.angle_alpha   90.00
_cell.angle_beta   90.00
_cell.angle_gamma   90.00
#
_symmetry.space_group_name_H-M   'P 1'
#
loop_
_entity.id
_entity.type
_entity.pdbx_description
1 polymer ?
#
loop_
_entity_poly.entity_id
_entity_poly.type
_entity_poly.pdbx_seq_one_letter_code
_entity_poly.pdbx_strand_id
1 'polypeptide(L)'
;MPDNTRRKSITLEVCIDSVASGLAAQEGGAHRVELCGNLNEGGVTPSAGMILQVRKMLDIPVHVMIRPRGGDFLYAADEYEVMKRDIESVKELGCEGVVFGILNSNGSVDSKRTRELTDRATPLVTTFHRAFDMTSNPYESLDCL
;
A
#
# COMPACT_ATOMS: atom_id res chain seq x y z
N MET A 1 -31.32 -2.23 -31.11
CA MET A 1 -30.42 -3.15 -30.37
C MET A 1 -29.56 -2.31 -29.46
N PRO A 2 -29.60 -2.44 -28.12
CA PRO A 2 -28.62 -1.76 -27.29
C PRO A 2 -27.27 -2.46 -27.47
N ASP A 3 -26.26 -1.68 -27.87
CA ASP A 3 -24.87 -2.06 -27.92
C ASP A 3 -24.39 -2.45 -26.51
N ASN A 4 -24.11 -3.73 -26.32
CA ASN A 4 -23.71 -4.31 -25.04
C ASN A 4 -22.20 -4.54 -24.94
N THR A 5 -21.37 -3.80 -25.69
CA THR A 5 -19.91 -3.87 -25.56
C THR A 5 -19.36 -2.86 -24.55
N ARG A 6 -19.88 -2.84 -23.32
CA ARG A 6 -19.11 -2.25 -22.22
C ARG A 6 -17.90 -3.14 -21.94
N ARG A 7 -16.76 -2.86 -22.58
CA ARG A 7 -15.46 -3.32 -22.07
C ARG A 7 -15.37 -2.88 -20.61
N LYS A 8 -15.20 -3.83 -19.68
CA LYS A 8 -14.82 -3.50 -18.30
C LYS A 8 -13.56 -2.61 -18.38
N SER A 9 -13.62 -1.41 -17.81
CA SER A 9 -12.46 -0.54 -17.67
C SER A 9 -11.48 -1.19 -16.69
N ILE A 10 -10.30 -1.58 -17.17
CA ILE A 10 -9.23 -2.13 -16.32
C ILE A 10 -8.58 -0.95 -15.60
N THR A 11 -8.50 -1.02 -14.27
CA THR A 11 -7.70 -0.07 -13.47
C THR A 11 -6.26 -0.54 -13.46
N LEU A 12 -5.33 0.34 -13.82
CA LEU A 12 -3.89 0.08 -13.79
C LEU A 12 -3.26 0.82 -12.62
N GLU A 13 -2.61 0.08 -11.73
CA GLU A 13 -1.70 0.62 -10.71
C GLU A 13 -0.26 0.30 -11.08
N VAL A 14 0.65 1.24 -10.81
CA VAL A 14 2.09 1.07 -11.05
C VAL A 14 2.87 1.34 -9.76
N CYS A 15 3.72 0.41 -9.34
CA CYS A 15 4.67 0.62 -8.26
C CYS A 15 5.80 1.56 -8.73
N ILE A 16 6.09 2.58 -7.95
CA ILE A 16 7.09 3.61 -8.26
C ILE A 16 8.03 3.82 -7.05
N ASP A 17 9.24 4.32 -7.31
CA ASP A 17 10.23 4.62 -6.28
C ASP A 17 10.83 6.04 -6.37
N SER A 18 10.41 6.82 -7.36
CA SER A 18 10.90 8.16 -7.59
C SER A 18 9.81 9.06 -8.21
N VAL A 19 10.00 10.37 -8.08
CA VAL A 19 9.15 11.37 -8.75
C VAL A 19 9.14 11.15 -10.27
N ALA A 20 10.30 10.85 -10.87
CA ALA A 20 10.41 10.60 -12.31
C ALA A 20 9.57 9.39 -12.75
N SER A 21 9.63 8.28 -12.01
CA SER A 21 8.79 7.11 -12.30
C SER A 21 7.30 7.39 -12.09
N GLY A 22 6.94 8.22 -11.10
CA GLY A 22 5.56 8.64 -10.88
C GLY A 22 4.98 9.46 -12.03
N LEU A 23 5.74 10.45 -12.52
CA LEU A 23 5.35 11.24 -13.69
C LEU A 23 5.24 10.38 -14.95
N ALA A 24 6.19 9.47 -15.17
CA ALA A 24 6.13 8.55 -16.30
C ALA A 24 4.92 7.60 -16.24
N ALA A 25 4.58 7.11 -15.05
CA ALA A 25 3.38 6.28 -14.84
C ALA A 25 2.10 7.07 -15.14
N GLN A 26 2.00 8.31 -14.67
CA GLN A 26 0.88 9.20 -14.98
C GLN A 26 0.76 9.48 -16.48
N GLU A 27 1.86 9.85 -17.14
CA GLU A 27 1.89 10.09 -18.60
C GLU A 27 1.52 8.83 -19.39
N GLY A 28 1.93 7.66 -18.90
CA GLY A 28 1.58 6.36 -19.47
C GLY A 28 0.12 5.92 -19.24
N GLY A 29 -0.68 6.70 -18.49
CA GLY A 29 -2.09 6.41 -18.24
C GLY A 29 -2.35 5.47 -17.07
N ALA A 30 -1.44 5.41 -16.09
CA ALA A 30 -1.73 4.77 -14.80
C ALA A 30 -2.92 5.47 -14.14
N HIS A 31 -3.82 4.67 -13.55
CA HIS A 31 -4.97 5.20 -12.82
C HIS A 31 -4.61 5.54 -11.38
N ARG A 32 -3.54 4.95 -10.86
CA ARG A 32 -3.02 5.09 -9.50
C ARG A 32 -1.56 4.66 -9.46
N VAL A 33 -0.81 5.11 -8.47
CA VAL A 33 0.52 4.59 -8.16
C VAL A 33 0.62 4.09 -6.73
N GLU A 34 1.47 3.08 -6.53
CA GLU A 34 1.96 2.66 -5.21
C GLU A 34 3.38 3.22 -5.04
N LEU A 35 3.57 4.12 -4.08
CA LEU A 35 4.88 4.70 -3.77
C LEU A 35 5.60 3.84 -2.72
N CYS A 36 6.77 3.33 -3.12
CA CYS A 36 7.62 2.47 -2.31
C CYS A 36 9.02 3.09 -2.16
N GLY A 37 9.65 2.87 -1.00
CA GLY A 37 11.10 2.94 -0.87
C GLY A 37 11.73 1.59 -1.23
N ASN A 38 12.97 1.59 -1.70
CA ASN A 38 13.80 0.38 -1.91
C ASN A 38 13.04 -0.83 -2.53
N LEU A 39 12.67 -0.71 -3.80
CA LEU A 39 11.96 -1.79 -4.52
C LEU A 39 12.74 -3.11 -4.57
N ASN A 40 14.07 -3.08 -4.44
CA ASN A 40 14.91 -4.29 -4.41
C ASN A 40 14.59 -5.19 -3.20
N GLU A 41 14.06 -4.63 -2.11
CA GLU A 41 13.60 -5.39 -0.94
C GLU A 41 12.10 -5.74 -0.99
N GLY A 42 11.46 -5.54 -2.15
CA GLY A 42 10.02 -5.71 -2.34
C GLY A 42 9.19 -4.52 -1.87
N GLY A 43 9.81 -3.36 -1.61
CA GLY A 43 9.16 -2.14 -1.15
C GLY A 43 9.16 -1.99 0.38
N VAL A 44 9.60 -0.83 0.86
CA VAL A 44 9.53 -0.37 2.26
C VAL A 44 8.88 1.01 2.33
N THR A 45 8.59 1.51 3.53
CA THR A 45 8.05 2.86 3.69
C THR A 45 9.01 3.90 3.08
N PRO A 46 8.57 4.72 2.10
CA PRO A 46 9.37 5.78 1.52
C PRO A 46 9.56 6.93 2.52
N SER A 47 10.60 7.75 2.33
CA SER A 47 10.82 8.93 3.17
C SER A 47 9.69 9.97 3.02
N ALA A 48 9.38 10.72 4.08
CA ALA A 48 8.39 11.79 4.05
C ALA A 48 8.65 12.84 2.96
N GLY A 49 9.93 13.15 2.69
CA GLY A 49 10.31 14.06 1.61
C GLY A 49 9.94 13.52 0.22
N MET A 50 10.11 12.21 0.00
CA MET A 50 9.68 11.57 -1.25
C MET A 50 8.15 11.61 -1.39
N ILE A 51 7.42 11.24 -0.34
CA ILE A 51 5.95 11.26 -0.32
C ILE A 51 5.45 12.66 -0.68
N LEU A 52 5.95 13.70 0.00
CA LEU A 52 5.53 15.08 -0.22
C LEU A 52 5.80 15.55 -1.67
N GLN A 53 6.97 15.23 -2.22
CA GLN A 53 7.30 15.62 -3.60
C GLN A 53 6.45 14.87 -4.63
N VAL A 54 6.25 13.56 -4.47
CA VAL A 54 5.36 12.78 -5.34
C VAL A 54 3.93 13.32 -5.26
N ARG A 55 3.40 13.55 -4.05
CA ARG A 55 2.04 14.11 -3.90
C ARG A 55 1.87 15.47 -4.55
N LYS A 56 2.89 16.33 -4.49
CA LYS A 56 2.87 17.64 -5.16
C LYS A 56 2.86 17.54 -6.69
N MET A 57 3.49 16.51 -7.25
CA MET A 57 3.77 16.42 -8.68
C MET A 57 2.78 15.55 -9.46
N LEU A 58 2.02 14.68 -8.78
CA LEU A 58 1.06 13.77 -9.41
C LEU A 58 -0.39 14.21 -9.15
N ASP A 59 -1.20 14.14 -10.20
CA ASP A 59 -2.64 14.40 -10.20
C ASP A 59 -3.45 13.12 -9.96
N ILE A 60 -2.85 11.94 -10.17
CA ILE A 60 -3.46 10.63 -9.89
C ILE A 60 -3.27 10.22 -8.42
N PRO A 61 -4.16 9.38 -7.86
CA PRO A 61 -4.05 8.92 -6.48
C PRO A 61 -2.70 8.23 -6.19
N VAL A 62 -2.19 8.45 -4.98
CA VAL A 62 -0.96 7.85 -4.49
C VAL A 62 -1.25 7.04 -3.25
N HIS A 63 -1.00 5.73 -3.33
CA HIS A 63 -1.00 4.84 -2.18
C HIS A 63 0.43 4.66 -1.68
N VAL A 64 0.66 4.77 -0.38
CA VAL A 64 2.01 4.70 0.19
C VAL A 64 2.23 3.35 0.88
N MET A 65 3.35 2.71 0.58
CA MET A 65 3.78 1.50 1.31
C MET A 65 4.03 1.83 2.79
N ILE A 66 3.49 1.03 3.69
CA ILE A 66 3.74 1.06 5.14
C ILE A 66 4.37 -0.28 5.50
N ARG A 67 5.70 -0.33 5.41
CA ARG A 67 6.51 -1.52 5.67
C ARG A 67 7.88 -1.09 6.21
N PRO A 68 8.14 -1.26 7.52
CA PRO A 68 9.30 -0.63 8.17
C PRO A 68 10.65 -1.25 7.77
N ARG A 69 10.64 -2.48 7.21
CA ARG A 69 11.83 -3.20 6.72
C ARG A 69 11.49 -4.26 5.68
N GLY A 70 12.50 -4.71 4.94
CA GLY A 70 12.43 -5.92 4.13
C GLY A 70 12.29 -7.22 4.96
N GLY A 71 12.26 -8.36 4.26
CA GLY A 71 12.14 -9.69 4.87
C GLY A 71 10.69 -10.11 5.13
N ASP A 72 10.45 -10.73 6.28
CA ASP A 72 9.14 -11.23 6.70
C ASP A 72 8.12 -10.13 7.01
N PHE A 73 6.89 -10.55 7.34
CA PHE A 73 5.76 -9.71 7.72
C PHE A 73 5.36 -9.91 9.20
N LEU A 74 6.27 -10.45 10.01
CA LEU A 74 6.10 -10.68 11.44
C LEU A 74 6.79 -9.55 12.21
N TYR A 75 6.03 -8.52 12.58
CA TYR A 75 6.60 -7.32 13.17
C TYR A 75 6.64 -7.35 14.69
N ALA A 76 7.76 -6.89 15.25
CA ALA A 76 7.90 -6.62 16.67
C ALA A 76 6.98 -5.47 17.11
N ALA A 77 6.82 -5.29 18.42
CA ALA A 77 5.96 -4.23 18.96
C ALA A 77 6.42 -2.83 18.51
N ASP A 78 7.73 -2.55 18.56
CA ASP A 78 8.25 -1.24 18.16
C ASP A 78 8.14 -0.98 16.66
N GLU A 79 8.31 -2.02 15.83
CA GLU A 79 8.10 -1.94 14.38
C GLU A 79 6.63 -1.64 14.05
N TYR A 80 5.71 -2.24 14.80
CA TYR A 80 4.29 -1.96 14.69
C TYR A 80 3.94 -0.51 15.10
N GLU A 81 4.59 0.03 16.14
CA GLU A 81 4.45 1.45 16.51
C GLU A 81 5.01 2.40 15.44
N VAL A 82 6.07 2.01 14.71
CA VAL A 82 6.56 2.75 13.53
C VAL A 82 5.50 2.79 12.45
N MET A 83 4.92 1.63 12.08
CA MET A 83 3.86 1.56 11.06
C MET A 83 2.68 2.48 11.39
N LYS A 84 2.26 2.54 12.67
CA LYS A 84 1.19 3.43 13.10
C LYS A 84 1.52 4.91 12.88
N ARG A 85 2.75 5.34 13.19
CA ARG A 85 3.21 6.71 12.98
C ARG A 85 3.35 7.05 11.50
N ASP A 86 3.80 6.10 10.69
CA ASP A 86 3.89 6.26 9.24
C ASP A 86 2.51 6.48 8.63
N ILE A 87 1.47 5.75 9.08
CA ILE A 87 0.09 5.97 8.62
C ILE A 87 -0.39 7.39 8.93
N GLU A 88 -0.17 7.90 10.15
CA GLU A 88 -0.57 9.28 10.48
C GLU A 88 0.20 10.30 9.63
N SER A 89 1.49 10.07 9.40
CA SER A 89 2.31 10.93 8.55
C SER A 89 1.78 10.95 7.12
N VAL A 90 1.39 9.80 6.56
CA VAL A 90 0.80 9.71 5.22
C VAL A 90 -0.54 10.46 5.12
N LYS A 91 -1.35 10.44 6.18
CA LYS A 91 -2.60 11.23 6.27
C LYS A 91 -2.31 12.73 6.24
N GLU A 92 -1.37 13.18 7.07
CA GLU A 92 -0.96 14.60 7.13
C GLU A 92 -0.37 15.10 5.80
N LEU A 93 0.32 14.22 5.06
CA LEU A 93 0.89 14.51 3.75
C LEU A 93 -0.12 14.48 2.59
N GLY A 94 -1.39 14.14 2.85
CA GLY A 94 -2.48 14.23 1.88
C GLY A 94 -2.45 13.16 0.78
N CYS A 95 -1.97 11.96 1.09
CA CYS A 95 -2.12 10.81 0.19
C CYS A 95 -3.53 10.20 0.28
N GLU A 96 -3.91 9.40 -0.72
CA GLU A 96 -5.23 8.81 -0.83
C GLU A 96 -5.32 7.40 -0.22
N GLY A 97 -4.19 6.73 -0.02
CA GLY A 97 -4.17 5.37 0.48
C GLY A 97 -2.86 4.92 1.11
N VAL A 98 -2.95 3.79 1.79
CA VAL A 98 -1.82 3.08 2.38
C VAL A 98 -1.88 1.60 2.02
N VAL A 99 -0.71 0.98 1.91
CA VAL A 99 -0.56 -0.44 1.60
C VAL A 99 0.28 -1.09 2.69
N PHE A 100 -0.20 -2.19 3.29
CA PHE A 100 0.53 -2.93 4.32
C PHE A 100 0.08 -4.39 4.39
N GLY A 101 0.70 -5.18 5.26
CA GLY A 101 0.19 -6.50 5.62
C GLY A 101 1.02 -7.10 6.74
N ILE A 102 0.35 -7.74 7.69
CA ILE A 102 0.95 -8.29 8.91
C ILE A 102 0.51 -9.74 9.06
N LEU A 103 1.47 -10.62 9.31
CA LEU A 103 1.23 -12.04 9.56
C LEU A 103 1.69 -12.42 10.97
N ASN A 104 1.03 -13.43 11.52
CA ASN A 104 1.47 -14.16 12.69
C ASN A 104 2.60 -15.15 12.32
N SER A 105 3.31 -15.64 13.33
CA SER A 105 4.41 -16.59 13.14
C SER A 105 3.99 -17.94 12.52
N ASN A 106 2.70 -18.27 12.54
CA ASN A 106 2.14 -19.46 11.90
C ASN A 106 1.68 -19.21 10.45
N GLY A 107 1.89 -18.01 9.89
CA GLY A 107 1.49 -17.63 8.54
C GLY A 107 0.01 -17.21 8.39
N SER A 108 -0.77 -17.17 9.47
CA SER A 108 -2.11 -16.54 9.42
C SER A 108 -2.01 -15.02 9.44
N VAL A 109 -3.00 -14.31 8.89
CA VAL A 109 -3.10 -12.84 9.02
C VAL A 109 -3.24 -12.45 10.48
N ASP A 110 -2.49 -11.44 10.92
CA ASP A 110 -2.74 -10.81 12.22
C ASP A 110 -3.95 -9.86 12.09
N SER A 111 -5.15 -10.43 12.18
CA SER A 111 -6.39 -9.67 11.97
C SER A 111 -6.58 -8.54 12.99
N LYS A 112 -6.06 -8.70 14.22
CA LYS A 112 -6.16 -7.67 15.26
C LYS A 112 -5.33 -6.45 14.88
N ARG A 113 -4.04 -6.64 14.59
CA ARG A 113 -3.15 -5.53 14.21
C ARG A 113 -3.52 -4.94 12.86
N THR A 114 -3.94 -5.77 11.92
CA THR A 114 -4.42 -5.33 10.60
C THR A 114 -5.64 -4.42 10.75
N ARG A 115 -6.65 -4.81 11.55
CA ARG A 115 -7.83 -3.97 11.80
C ARG A 115 -7.47 -2.64 12.46
N GLU A 116 -6.60 -2.65 13.48
CA GLU A 116 -6.19 -1.39 14.13
C GLU A 116 -5.47 -0.45 13.15
N LEU A 117 -4.63 -0.95 12.24
CA LEU A 117 -4.02 -0.10 11.19
C LEU A 117 -5.06 0.40 10.19
N THR A 118 -6.03 -0.42 9.80
CA THR A 118 -7.12 -0.01 8.91
C THR A 118 -7.98 1.07 9.53
N ASP A 119 -8.38 0.91 10.79
CA ASP A 119 -9.16 1.90 11.53
C ASP A 119 -8.41 3.23 11.61
N ARG A 120 -7.10 3.17 11.90
CA ARG A 120 -6.20 4.33 11.95
C ARG A 120 -6.06 5.03 10.61
N ALA A 121 -5.99 4.26 9.53
CA ALA A 121 -5.85 4.77 8.17
C ALA A 121 -7.07 5.56 7.71
N THR A 122 -8.25 5.36 8.30
CA THR A 122 -9.48 6.11 7.96
C THR A 122 -9.21 7.64 7.92
N PRO A 123 -9.57 8.35 6.82
CA PRO A 123 -10.42 7.92 5.70
C PRO A 123 -9.68 7.37 4.47
N LEU A 124 -8.38 7.05 4.58
CA LEU A 124 -7.57 6.54 3.46
C LEU A 124 -8.04 5.17 2.98
N VAL A 125 -7.82 4.87 1.70
CA VAL A 125 -8.00 3.53 1.15
C VAL A 125 -6.88 2.63 1.64
N THR A 126 -7.20 1.45 2.15
CA THR A 126 -6.22 0.45 2.58
C THR A 126 -6.12 -0.69 1.59
N THR A 127 -4.91 -1.17 1.34
CA THR A 127 -4.66 -2.37 0.51
C THR A 127 -3.79 -3.35 1.27
N PHE A 128 -4.19 -4.63 1.32
CA PHE A 128 -3.35 -5.69 1.87
C PHE A 128 -2.40 -6.21 0.79
N HIS A 129 -1.09 -6.01 0.98
CA HIS A 129 -0.09 -6.34 -0.05
C HIS A 129 0.24 -7.84 -0.12
N ARG A 130 1.35 -8.16 -0.80
CA ARG A 130 1.89 -9.50 -1.03
C ARG A 130 2.26 -10.34 0.19
N ALA A 131 2.12 -9.82 1.42
CA ALA A 131 2.03 -10.70 2.60
C ALA A 131 0.96 -11.79 2.42
N PHE A 132 -0.09 -11.51 1.65
CA PHE A 132 -1.12 -12.50 1.33
C PHE A 132 -0.54 -13.76 0.68
N ASP A 133 0.44 -13.60 -0.21
CA ASP A 133 1.11 -14.71 -0.93
C ASP A 133 1.88 -15.64 0.03
N MET A 134 2.22 -15.15 1.22
CA MET A 134 2.96 -15.87 2.25
C MET A 134 2.05 -16.46 3.33
N THR A 135 0.73 -16.36 3.16
CA THR A 135 -0.23 -16.91 4.12
C THR A 135 -0.25 -18.44 4.09
N SER A 136 -0.53 -19.06 5.24
CA SER A 136 -0.65 -20.52 5.35
C SER A 136 -1.91 -21.05 4.68
N ASN A 137 -2.98 -20.25 4.63
CA ASN A 137 -4.24 -20.57 3.96
C ASN A 137 -4.85 -19.31 3.32
N PRO A 138 -4.89 -19.19 1.98
CA PRO A 138 -5.39 -18.00 1.32
C PRO A 138 -6.90 -17.82 1.45
N TYR A 139 -7.69 -18.90 1.61
CA TYR A 139 -9.15 -18.79 1.75
C TYR A 139 -9.53 -18.21 3.12
N GLU A 140 -8.93 -18.74 4.20
CA GLU A 140 -9.12 -18.19 5.55
C GLU A 140 -8.60 -16.75 5.65
N SER A 141 -7.48 -16.46 4.97
CA SER A 141 -6.91 -15.11 4.94
C SER A 141 -7.81 -14.13 4.21
N LEU A 142 -8.50 -14.55 3.15
CA LEU A 142 -9.45 -13.69 2.44
C LEU A 142 -10.68 -13.36 3.29
N ASP A 143 -11.20 -14.32 4.06
CA ASP A 143 -12.38 -14.10 4.91
C ASP A 143 -12.12 -13.13 6.08
N CYS A 144 -10.86 -12.95 6.48
CA CYS A 144 -10.46 -12.12 7.62
C CYS A 144 -10.02 -10.69 7.26
N LEU A 145 -9.90 -10.38 5.97
CA LEU A 145 -9.51 -9.08 5.41
C LEU A 145 -10.73 -8.29 4.96
#